data_AF-A0A966PRJ6-F1
#
_entry.id   AF-A0A966PRJ6-F1
#
_cell.length_a   1.000
_cell.length_b   1.000
_cell.length_c   1.000
_cell.angle_alpha   90.00
_cell.angle_beta   90.00
_cell.angle_gamma   90.00
#
_symmetry.space_group_name_H-M   'P 1'
#
loop_
_entity.id
_entity.type
_entity.pdbx_description
1 polymer ?
#
loop_
_entity_poly.entity_id
_entity_poly.type
_entity_poly.pdbx_seq_one_letter_code
_entity_poly.pdbx_strand_id
1 'polypeptide(L)'
;EALTFVHAMNTGHTGSMSTVHANSALDGLRRVELLVSQASPQWKTEDVRRVVASAVRTVVHLERTGDGRRVIDHIVRVDDDHVPRAVHRRAT
;
A
#
# COMPACT_ATOMS: atom_id res chain seq x y z
N GLU A 1 -13.25 7.48 1.46
CA GLU A 1 -12.48 7.11 0.25
C GLU A 1 -11.64 5.84 0.37
N ALA A 2 -10.69 5.71 1.31
CA ALA A 2 -9.78 4.54 1.34
C ALA A 2 -10.50 3.18 1.41
N LEU A 3 -11.53 3.06 2.26
CA LEU A 3 -12.37 1.86 2.34
C LEU A 3 -13.08 1.56 1.02
N THR A 4 -13.71 2.57 0.40
CA THR A 4 -14.38 2.44 -0.90
C THR A 4 -13.41 2.00 -2.00
N PHE A 5 -12.21 2.57 -2.02
CA PHE A 5 -11.15 2.19 -2.96
C PHE A 5 -10.72 0.74 -2.78
N VAL A 6 -10.42 0.32 -1.53
CA VAL A 6 -10.04 -1.07 -1.22
C VAL A 6 -11.16 -2.05 -1.55
N HIS A 7 -12.42 -1.70 -1.29
CA HIS A 7 -13.56 -2.52 -1.70
C HIS A 7 -13.71 -2.61 -3.22
N ALA A 8 -13.56 -1.52 -3.95
CA ALA A 8 -13.62 -1.55 -5.41
C ALA A 8 -12.55 -2.47 -6.01
N MET A 9 -11.32 -2.42 -5.47
CA MET A 9 -10.23 -3.32 -5.88
C MET A 9 -10.57 -4.80 -5.63
N ASN A 10 -11.22 -5.12 -4.52
CA ASN A 10 -11.62 -6.48 -4.16
C ASN A 10 -12.83 -7.03 -4.95
N THR A 11 -13.60 -6.19 -5.67
CA THR A 11 -14.82 -6.62 -6.42
C THR A 11 -14.60 -6.77 -7.92
N GLY A 12 -13.34 -6.87 -8.37
CA GLY A 12 -13.02 -7.19 -9.76
C GLY A 12 -12.47 -6.02 -10.60
N HIS A 13 -12.20 -4.86 -9.99
CA HIS A 13 -11.51 -3.75 -10.65
C HIS A 13 -10.00 -3.98 -10.71
N THR A 14 -9.60 -5.03 -11.44
CA THR A 14 -8.18 -5.36 -11.67
C THR A 14 -7.46 -4.20 -12.37
N GLY A 15 -6.22 -3.94 -11.97
CA GLY A 15 -5.42 -2.82 -12.50
C GLY A 15 -5.68 -1.46 -11.84
N SER A 16 -6.53 -1.40 -10.81
CA SER A 16 -6.69 -0.21 -9.99
C SER A 16 -5.37 0.23 -9.37
N MET A 17 -5.15 1.55 -9.34
CA MET A 17 -3.98 2.15 -8.71
C MET A 17 -4.35 3.46 -8.03
N SER A 18 -3.61 3.80 -6.99
CA SER A 18 -3.76 5.06 -6.28
C SER A 18 -2.41 5.49 -5.70
N THR A 19 -2.34 6.71 -5.19
CA THR A 19 -1.14 7.30 -4.61
C THR A 19 -1.42 7.72 -3.17
N VAL A 20 -0.44 7.52 -2.29
CA VAL A 20 -0.51 7.98 -0.90
C VAL A 20 0.84 8.58 -0.49
N HIS A 21 0.80 9.66 0.29
CA HIS A 21 2.03 10.21 0.88
C HIS A 21 2.55 9.29 1.97
N ALA A 22 3.80 8.86 1.85
CA ALA A 22 4.48 8.00 2.81
C ALA A 22 6.01 8.11 2.71
N ASN A 23 6.69 7.85 3.82
CA ASN A 23 8.16 7.87 3.92
C ASN A 23 8.80 6.55 3.48
N SER A 24 8.01 5.49 3.33
CA SER A 24 8.43 4.19 2.82
C SER A 24 7.24 3.45 2.20
N ALA A 25 7.47 2.36 1.47
CA ALA A 25 6.38 1.51 0.99
C ALA A 25 5.56 0.91 2.14
N LEU A 26 6.23 0.51 3.22
CA LEU A 26 5.56 -0.05 4.40
C LEU A 26 4.70 1.00 5.11
N ASP A 27 5.19 2.23 5.24
CA ASP A 27 4.39 3.33 5.81
C ASP A 27 3.18 3.64 4.94
N GLY A 28 3.32 3.55 3.61
CA GLY A 28 2.20 3.70 2.68
C GLY A 28 1.12 2.67 2.91
N LEU A 29 1.50 1.40 3.05
CA LEU A 29 0.57 0.31 3.36
C LEU A 29 -0.12 0.52 4.71
N ARG A 30 0.64 0.84 5.77
CA ARG A 30 0.11 1.15 7.10
C ARG A 30 -0.82 2.37 7.11
N ARG A 31 -0.55 3.36 6.26
CA ARG A 31 -1.42 4.53 6.08
C ARG A 31 -2.76 4.12 5.49
N VAL A 32 -2.77 3.23 4.49
CA VAL A 32 -4.01 2.68 3.92
C VAL A 32 -4.78 1.90 4.98
N GLU A 33 -4.12 1.01 5.74
CA GLU A 33 -4.74 0.29 6.86
C GLU A 33 -5.38 1.25 7.87
N LEU A 34 -4.66 2.31 8.27
CA LEU A 34 -5.18 3.31 9.19
C LEU A 34 -6.44 4.01 8.64
N LEU A 35 -6.41 4.44 7.37
CA LEU A 35 -7.53 5.14 6.75
C LEU A 35 -8.76 4.21 6.60
N VAL A 36 -8.55 2.93 6.32
CA VAL A 36 -9.61 1.92 6.29
C VAL A 36 -10.17 1.69 7.69
N SER A 37 -9.31 1.57 8.71
CA SER A 37 -9.73 1.42 10.11
C SER A 37 -10.54 2.61 10.61
N GLN A 38 -10.16 3.83 10.25
CA GLN A 38 -10.94 5.05 10.58
C GLN A 38 -12.31 5.07 9.90
N ALA A 39 -12.42 4.52 8.69
CA ALA A 39 -13.67 4.40 7.96
C ALA A 39 -14.53 3.20 8.40
N SER A 40 -13.98 2.28 9.20
CA SER A 40 -14.70 1.13 9.77
C SER A 40 -14.22 0.83 11.20
N PRO A 41 -14.57 1.67 12.19
CA PRO A 41 -14.08 1.56 13.56
C PRO A 41 -14.45 0.25 14.27
N GLN A 42 -15.49 -0.42 13.81
CA GLN A 42 -15.98 -1.70 14.32
C GLN A 42 -15.17 -2.91 13.86
N TRP A 43 -14.28 -2.74 12.86
CA TRP A 43 -13.42 -3.83 12.38
C TRP A 43 -12.21 -4.03 13.29
N LYS A 44 -11.84 -5.29 13.52
CA LYS A 44 -10.58 -5.60 14.18
C LYS A 44 -9.43 -5.25 13.24
N THR A 45 -8.27 -4.90 13.81
CA THR A 45 -7.05 -4.59 13.03
C THR A 45 -6.67 -5.72 12.07
N GLU A 46 -6.88 -6.97 12.48
CA GLU A 46 -6.59 -8.14 11.63
C GLU A 46 -7.49 -8.16 10.37
N ASP A 47 -8.77 -7.82 10.50
CA ASP A 47 -9.71 -7.82 9.39
C ASP A 47 -9.40 -6.69 8.40
N VAL A 48 -9.01 -5.52 8.91
CA VAL A 48 -8.51 -4.41 8.09
C VAL A 48 -7.29 -4.84 7.29
N ARG A 49 -6.30 -5.46 7.92
CA ARG A 49 -5.08 -5.95 7.25
C ARG A 49 -5.41 -6.96 6.16
N ARG A 50 -6.34 -7.88 6.45
CA ARG A 50 -6.78 -8.91 5.50
C ARG A 50 -7.41 -8.30 4.25
N VAL A 51 -8.31 -7.34 4.44
CA VAL A 51 -9.03 -6.67 3.35
C VAL A 51 -8.10 -5.76 2.54
N VAL A 52 -7.10 -5.14 3.17
CA VAL A 52 -6.10 -4.32 2.46
C VAL A 52 -5.13 -5.19 1.67
N ALA A 53 -4.60 -6.27 2.26
CA ALA A 53 -3.64 -7.15 1.60
C ALA A 53 -4.27 -7.91 0.43
N SER A 54 -5.56 -8.27 0.50
CA SER A 54 -6.26 -8.89 -0.62
C SER A 54 -6.38 -7.96 -1.84
N ALA A 55 -6.33 -6.64 -1.60
CA ALA A 55 -6.51 -5.63 -2.62
C ALA A 55 -5.19 -5.05 -3.16
N VAL A 56 -4.20 -4.86 -2.27
CA VAL A 56 -2.92 -4.20 -2.59
C VAL A 56 -1.83 -5.24 -2.75
N ARG A 57 -1.45 -5.53 -4.00
CA ARG A 57 -0.42 -6.54 -4.31
C ARG A 57 0.99 -5.98 -4.41
N THR A 58 1.12 -4.72 -4.82
CA THR A 58 2.41 -4.05 -5.04
C THR A 58 2.35 -2.62 -4.54
N VAL A 59 3.39 -2.19 -3.82
CA VAL A 59 3.61 -0.82 -3.40
C VAL A 59 4.93 -0.34 -3.98
N VAL A 60 4.88 0.75 -4.75
CA VAL A 60 6.06 1.40 -5.32
C VAL A 60 6.31 2.68 -4.53
N HIS A 61 7.45 2.75 -3.85
CA HIS A 61 7.86 3.96 -3.15
C HIS A 61 8.74 4.81 -4.06
N LEU A 62 8.40 6.10 -4.12
CA LEU A 62 9.12 7.10 -4.89
C LEU A 62 9.84 8.04 -3.93
N GLU A 63 11.08 8.35 -4.22
CA GLU A 63 11.88 9.34 -3.49
C GLU A 63 12.23 10.51 -4.42
N ARG A 64 12.38 11.69 -3.82
CA ARG A 64 13.02 12.82 -4.48
C ARG A 64 14.49 12.87 -4.05
N THR A 65 15.39 12.68 -5.01
CA THR A 65 16.83 12.75 -4.78
C THR A 65 17.29 14.19 -4.50
N GLY A 66 18.51 14.34 -3.97
CA GLY A 66 19.08 15.67 -3.66
C GLY A 66 19.21 16.61 -4.86
N ASP A 67 19.32 16.06 -6.08
CA ASP A 67 19.30 16.80 -7.36
C ASP A 67 17.88 17.06 -7.89
N GLY A 68 16.84 16.75 -7.11
CA GLY A 68 15.44 17.07 -7.40
C GLY A 68 14.72 16.06 -8.31
N ARG A 69 15.41 15.04 -8.82
CA ARG A 69 14.81 13.98 -9.65
C ARG A 69 13.90 13.09 -8.80
N ARG A 70 12.88 12.50 -9.44
CA ARG A 70 12.04 11.47 -8.83
C ARG A 70 12.52 10.10 -9.30
N VAL A 71 12.76 9.22 -8.35
CA VAL A 71 13.23 7.86 -8.61
C VAL A 71 12.36 6.86 -7.88
N ILE A 72 12.29 5.64 -8.40
CA ILE A 72 11.80 4.50 -7.62
C ILE A 72 12.91 4.15 -6.63
N ASP A 73 12.62 4.26 -5.33
CA ASP A 73 13.55 3.85 -4.28
C ASP A 73 13.46 2.33 -4.06
N HIS A 74 12.24 1.85 -3.78
CA HIS A 74 11.99 0.41 -3.62
C HIS A 74 10.58 0.01 -4.03
N ILE A 75 10.45 -1.27 -4.37
CA ILE A 75 9.17 -1.92 -4.69
C ILE A 75 8.97 -3.05 -3.68
N VAL A 76 7.82 -3.03 -3.02
CA VAL A 76 7.39 -4.07 -2.09
C VAL A 76 6.21 -4.80 -2.68
N ARG A 77 6.26 -6.13 -2.60
CA ARG A 77 5.11 -6.99 -2.88
C ARG A 77 4.48 -7.39 -1.57
N VAL A 78 3.15 -7.36 -1.53
CA VAL A 78 2.38 -7.92 -0.42
C VAL A 78 1.94 -9.30 -0.85
N ASP A 79 2.41 -10.31 -0.14
CA ASP A 79 2.02 -11.69 -0.39
C ASP A 79 0.76 -12.06 0.41
N ASP A 80 0.21 -13.23 0.10
CA ASP A 80 -1.05 -13.70 0.68
C ASP A 80 -0.94 -13.99 2.19
N ASP A 81 0.29 -14.13 2.72
CA ASP A 81 0.60 -14.20 4.16
C ASP A 81 0.65 -12.83 4.84
N HIS A 82 0.34 -11.74 4.11
CA HIS A 82 0.36 -10.35 4.57
C HIS A 82 1.75 -9.85 4.93
N VAL A 83 2.81 -10.55 4.51
CA VAL A 83 4.19 -10.15 4.77
C VAL A 83 4.69 -9.33 3.58
N PRO A 84 5.01 -8.04 3.77
CA PRO A 84 5.57 -7.23 2.69
C PRO A 84 7.02 -7.66 2.41
N ARG A 85 7.33 -8.00 1.17
CA ARG A 85 8.67 -8.43 0.72
C ARG A 85 9.24 -7.44 -0.28
N ALA A 86 10.50 -7.05 -0.09
CA ALA A 86 11.21 -6.24 -1.06
C ALA A 86 11.45 -7.06 -2.34
N VAL A 87 10.99 -6.55 -3.47
CA VAL A 87 11.21 -7.14 -4.80
C VAL A 87 12.33 -6.41 -5.54
N HIS A 88 12.44 -5.10 -5.30
CA HIS A 88 13.47 -4.27 -5.87
C HIS A 88 13.87 -3.18 -4.88
N ARG A 89 15.17 -2.89 -4.80
CA ARG A 89 15.71 -1.73 -4.10
C ARG A 89 16.77 -1.10 -4.98
N ARG A 90 16.73 0.21 -5.11
CA ARG A 90 17.75 0.97 -5.82
C ARG A 90 19.11 0.74 -5.15
N ALA A 91 20.12 0.41 -5.94
CA ALA A 91 21.51 0.42 -5.47
C ALA A 91 21.90 1.88 -5.18
N THR A 92 22.41 2.12 -3.96
CA THR A 92 22.85 3.45 -3.48
C THR A 92 23.99 4.00 -4.33
#